data_AF-A0AAE1FR63-F1
#
_entry.id   AF-A0AAE1FR63-F1
#
_cell.length_a   1.000
_cell.length_b   1.000
_cell.length_c   1.000
_cell.angle_alpha   90.00
_cell.angle_beta   90.00
_cell.angle_gamma   90.00
#
_symmetry.space_group_name_H-M   'P 1'
#
loop_
_entity.id
_entity.type
_entity.pdbx_description
1 polymer ?
#
loop_
_entity_poly.entity_id
_entity_poly.type
_entity_poly.pdbx_seq_one_letter_code
_entity_poly.pdbx_strand_id
1 'polypeptide(L)'
;MHQMRKGTTRAGRRKPLQLPADEERELGEWLQENAFLYDRSLNEYRTKLKKDSVKEKKGATLNSPLSGDDIERWIKGLRTRYGKLTKLKSRSGSKTIAQRD
;
A
#
# COMPACT_ATOMS: atom_id res chain seq x y z
N MET A 1 -37.55 -5.73 21.54
CA MET A 1 -36.13 -5.36 21.74
C MET A 1 -35.49 -5.09 20.38
N HIS A 2 -35.29 -3.83 19.99
CA HIS A 2 -34.64 -3.47 18.72
C HIS A 2 -33.12 -3.37 18.95
N GLN A 3 -32.33 -4.31 18.42
CA GLN A 3 -30.87 -4.18 18.39
C GLN A 3 -30.46 -3.22 17.27
N MET A 4 -29.96 -2.05 17.64
CA MET A 4 -29.30 -1.12 16.74
C MET A 4 -28.00 -1.73 16.20
N ARG A 5 -27.87 -1.84 14.88
CA ARG A 5 -26.61 -2.21 14.21
C ARG A 5 -25.62 -1.05 14.35
N LYS A 6 -24.52 -1.25 15.06
CA LYS A 6 -23.43 -0.26 15.21
C LYS A 6 -22.88 0.09 13.82
N GLY A 7 -23.08 1.32 13.39
CA GLY A 7 -22.45 1.85 12.18
C GLY A 7 -20.94 1.82 12.33
N THR A 8 -20.25 1.12 11.42
CA THR A 8 -18.78 1.09 11.38
C THR A 8 -18.29 2.50 11.03
N THR A 9 -17.77 3.24 12.01
CA THR A 9 -17.12 4.52 11.77
C THR A 9 -15.94 4.27 10.83
N ARG A 10 -15.96 4.92 9.65
CA ARG A 10 -14.85 4.85 8.69
C ARG A 10 -13.65 5.53 9.34
N ALA A 11 -12.71 4.74 9.86
CA ALA A 11 -11.43 5.25 10.34
C ALA A 11 -10.83 6.18 9.27
N GLY A 12 -10.52 7.42 9.67
CA GLY A 12 -9.98 8.44 8.77
C GLY A 12 -8.77 7.89 8.00
N ARG A 13 -8.70 8.17 6.69
CA ARG A 13 -7.57 7.72 5.87
C ARG A 13 -6.29 8.35 6.41
N ARG A 14 -5.36 7.54 6.92
CA ARG A 14 -4.01 7.98 7.28
C ARG A 14 -3.32 8.57 6.03
N LYS A 15 -2.57 9.66 6.23
CA LYS A 15 -1.81 10.31 5.15
C LYS A 15 -0.81 9.30 4.54
N PRO A 16 -0.50 9.42 3.23
CA PRO A 16 0.56 8.64 2.62
C PRO A 16 1.88 8.86 3.38
N LEU A 17 2.64 7.79 3.60
CA LEU A 17 3.99 7.90 4.12
C LEU A 17 4.83 8.67 3.10
N GLN A 18 5.45 9.77 3.54
CA GLN A 18 6.40 10.54 2.76
C GLN A 18 7.79 10.23 3.31
N LEU A 19 8.66 9.71 2.46
CA LEU A 19 10.05 9.42 2.78
C LEU A 19 10.94 10.39 2.01
N PRO A 20 12.11 10.76 2.56
CA PRO A 20 13.17 11.40 1.78
C PRO A 20 13.53 10.55 0.55
N ALA A 21 13.95 11.18 -0.54
CA ALA A 21 14.24 10.48 -1.79
C ALA A 21 15.30 9.37 -1.63
N ASP A 22 16.30 9.61 -0.79
CA ASP A 22 17.36 8.63 -0.51
C ASP A 22 16.83 7.39 0.22
N GLU A 23 16.01 7.60 1.26
CA GLU A 23 15.37 6.50 2.00
C GLU A 23 14.36 5.75 1.13
N GLU A 24 13.62 6.46 0.27
CA GLU A 24 12.69 5.83 -0.67
C GLU A 24 13.43 4.95 -1.68
N ARG A 25 14.60 5.39 -2.16
CA ARG A 25 15.45 4.60 -3.05
C ARG A 25 15.99 3.35 -2.33
N GLU A 26 16.56 3.52 -1.15
CA GLU A 26 17.10 2.41 -0.35
C GLU A 26 16.01 1.38 0.00
N LEU A 27 14.82 1.84 0.36
CA LEU A 27 13.67 0.98 0.64
C LEU A 27 13.15 0.31 -0.64
N GLY A 28 13.24 0.99 -1.79
CA GLY A 28 12.92 0.44 -3.10
C GLY A 28 13.85 -0.69 -3.53
N GLU A 29 15.16 -0.49 -3.42
CA GLU A 29 16.19 -1.49 -3.70
C GLU A 29 16.01 -2.72 -2.80
N TRP A 30 15.84 -2.50 -1.50
CA TRP A 30 15.54 -3.58 -0.55
C TRP A 30 14.25 -4.33 -0.90
N LEU A 31 13.20 -3.62 -1.32
CA LEU A 31 11.93 -4.25 -1.71
C LEU A 31 12.11 -5.14 -2.94
N GLN A 32 12.94 -4.72 -3.89
CA GLN A 32 13.27 -5.50 -5.09
C GLN A 32 14.02 -6.79 -4.73
N GLU A 33 14.99 -6.72 -3.82
CA GLU A 33 15.70 -7.91 -3.29
C GLU A 33 14.78 -8.85 -2.50
N ASN A 34 13.75 -8.30 -1.84
CA ASN A 34 12.83 -9.03 -0.98
C ASN A 34 11.44 -9.20 -1.63
N ALA A 35 11.43 -9.77 -2.85
CA ALA A 35 10.22 -9.91 -3.66
C ALA A 35 9.05 -10.61 -2.94
N PHE A 36 9.33 -11.51 -2.01
CA PHE A 36 8.31 -12.21 -1.20
C PHE A 36 7.42 -11.29 -0.35
N LEU A 37 7.78 -10.01 -0.20
CA LEU A 37 6.95 -9.02 0.47
C LEU A 37 5.73 -8.59 -0.36
N TYR A 38 5.83 -8.64 -1.69
CA TYR A 38 4.77 -8.18 -2.59
C TYR A 38 4.29 -9.23 -3.58
N ASP A 39 5.15 -10.15 -3.99
CA ASP A 39 4.83 -11.21 -4.93
C ASP A 39 4.07 -12.36 -4.25
N ARG A 40 2.88 -12.67 -4.79
CA ARG A 40 1.99 -13.70 -4.24
C ARG A 40 2.29 -15.10 -4.73
N SER A 41 3.12 -15.26 -5.78
CA SER A 41 3.55 -16.59 -6.25
C SER A 41 4.48 -17.29 -5.26
N LEU A 42 5.25 -16.52 -4.49
CA LEU A 42 6.23 -17.06 -3.56
C LEU A 42 5.55 -17.67 -2.33
N ASN A 43 6.01 -18.85 -1.91
CA ASN A 43 5.45 -19.52 -0.72
C ASN A 43 5.68 -18.68 0.54
N GLU A 44 6.82 -18.00 0.62
CA GLU A 44 7.20 -17.10 1.71
C GLU A 44 6.26 -15.91 1.86
N TYR A 45 5.54 -15.52 0.81
CA TYR A 45 4.54 -14.46 0.91
C TYR A 45 3.41 -14.84 1.87
N ARG A 46 3.11 -16.12 2.02
CA ARG A 46 2.06 -16.60 2.93
C ARG A 46 2.52 -16.56 4.40
N THR A 47 3.83 -16.50 4.64
CA THR A 47 4.41 -16.50 5.98
C THR A 47 4.37 -15.10 6.61
N LYS A 48 3.23 -14.76 7.24
CA LYS A 48 3.01 -13.45 7.88
C LYS A 48 4.15 -13.06 8.85
N LEU A 49 4.51 -13.96 9.77
CA LEU A 49 5.55 -13.72 10.77
C LEU A 49 6.90 -13.35 10.15
N LYS A 50 7.30 -14.03 9.06
CA LYS A 50 8.54 -13.74 8.34
C LYS A 50 8.50 -12.34 7.74
N LYS A 51 7.39 -11.98 7.09
CA LYS A 51 7.23 -10.64 6.51
C LYS A 51 7.28 -9.55 7.57
N ASP A 52 6.59 -9.74 8.69
CA ASP A 52 6.51 -8.73 9.74
C ASP A 52 7.87 -8.51 10.40
N SER A 53 8.59 -9.60 10.72
CA SER A 53 9.96 -9.51 11.25
C SER A 53 10.93 -8.82 10.28
N VAL A 54 10.84 -9.12 8.99
CA VAL A 54 11.75 -8.52 7.98
C VAL A 54 11.43 -7.03 7.78
N LYS A 55 10.16 -6.64 7.78
CA LYS A 55 9.78 -5.22 7.72
C LYS A 55 10.23 -4.47 8.97
N GLU A 56 10.02 -5.01 10.17
CA GLU A 56 10.45 -4.37 11.42
C GLU A 56 11.96 -4.15 11.44
N LYS A 57 12.74 -5.16 11.03
CA LYS A 57 14.19 -5.05 10.91
C LYS A 57 14.60 -3.94 9.93
N LYS A 58 14.01 -3.89 8.74
CA LYS A 58 14.34 -2.84 7.75
C LYS A 58 13.91 -1.46 8.25
N GLY A 59 12.75 -1.35 8.88
CA GLY A 59 12.26 -0.08 9.44
C GLY A 59 13.14 0.49 10.53
N ALA A 60 13.80 -0.38 11.31
CA ALA A 60 14.78 0.03 12.31
C ALA A 60 16.13 0.48 11.72
N THR A 61 16.45 0.11 10.48
CA THR A 61 17.72 0.50 9.83
C THR A 61 17.67 1.84 9.10
N LEU A 62 16.48 2.42 8.90
CA LEU A 62 16.33 3.72 8.25
C LEU A 62 16.69 4.85 9.21
N ASN A 63 17.14 6.00 8.68
CA ASN A 63 17.48 7.17 9.52
C ASN A 63 16.26 7.66 10.31
N SER A 64 15.07 7.57 9.71
CA SER A 64 13.79 7.74 10.40
C SER A 64 13.18 6.37 10.72
N PRO A 65 13.18 5.92 11.99
CA PRO A 65 12.67 4.60 12.34
C PRO A 65 11.19 4.46 11.94
N LEU A 66 10.91 3.46 11.10
CA LEU A 66 9.55 3.13 10.69
C LEU A 66 9.09 1.84 11.37
N SER A 67 7.82 1.80 11.77
CA SER A 67 7.18 0.54 12.14
C SER A 67 7.00 -0.36 10.92
N GLY A 68 7.01 -1.69 11.13
CA GLY A 68 6.70 -2.66 10.09
C GLY A 68 5.33 -2.41 9.42
N ASP A 69 4.37 -1.86 10.17
CA ASP A 69 3.05 -1.47 9.65
C ASP A 69 3.11 -0.30 8.65
N ASP A 70 4.01 0.65 8.87
CA ASP A 70 4.17 1.80 7.97
C ASP A 70 4.89 1.39 6.69
N ILE A 71 5.86 0.48 6.78
CA ILE A 71 6.47 -0.18 5.61
C ILE A 71 5.41 -0.96 4.83
N GLU A 72 4.59 -1.77 5.50
CA GLU A 72 3.51 -2.50 4.84
C GLU A 72 2.53 -1.54 4.12
N ARG A 73 2.20 -0.42 4.75
CA ARG A 73 1.35 0.61 4.15
C ARG A 73 2.01 1.22 2.91
N TRP A 74 3.30 1.53 2.99
CA TRP A 74 4.07 2.09 1.87
C TRP A 74 4.10 1.12 0.67
N ILE A 75 4.40 -0.17 0.91
CA ILE A 75 4.38 -1.23 -0.12
C ILE A 75 2.99 -1.34 -0.76
N LYS A 76 1.91 -1.36 0.03
CA LYS A 76 0.52 -1.39 -0.49
C LYS A 76 0.20 -0.15 -1.32
N GLY A 77 0.70 1.01 -0.88
CA GLY A 77 0.59 2.28 -1.59
C GLY A 77 1.22 2.19 -2.98
N LEU A 78 2.47 1.71 -3.07
CA LEU A 78 3.18 1.49 -4.32
C LEU A 78 2.41 0.57 -5.27
N ARG A 79 1.98 -0.61 -4.78
CA ARG A 79 1.20 -1.56 -5.60
C ARG A 79 -0.09 -0.96 -6.11
N THR A 80 -0.76 -0.15 -5.30
CA THR A 80 -2.01 0.52 -5.70
C THR A 80 -1.73 1.59 -6.76
N ARG A 81 -0.68 2.40 -6.59
CA ARG A 81 -0.26 3.40 -7.59
C ARG A 81 0.13 2.72 -8.91
N TYR A 82 0.98 1.70 -8.84
CA TYR A 82 1.37 0.90 -9.99
C TYR A 82 0.17 0.25 -10.69
N GLY A 83 -0.75 -0.33 -9.92
CA GLY A 83 -1.99 -0.91 -10.46
C GLY A 83 -2.91 0.11 -11.13
N LYS A 84 -2.90 1.38 -10.70
CA LYS A 84 -3.63 2.46 -11.37
C LYS A 84 -2.94 2.91 -12.66
N LEU A 85 -1.61 2.94 -12.67
CA LEU A 85 -0.83 3.30 -13.86
C LEU A 85 -0.89 2.22 -14.94
N THR A 86 -0.81 0.95 -14.55
CA THR A 86 -0.85 -0.20 -15.48
C THR A 86 -2.24 -0.52 -15.98
N LYS A 87 -3.29 -0.19 -15.21
CA LYS A 87 -4.66 -0.18 -15.72
C LYS A 87 -4.83 1.03 -16.65
N LEU A 88 -4.30 0.92 -17.87
CA LEU A 88 -4.64 1.81 -18.97
C LEU A 88 -6.17 1.88 -19.10
N LYS A 89 -6.69 3.09 -18.87
CA LYS A 89 -8.03 3.64 -19.14
C LYS A 89 -8.94 2.78 -20.06
N SER A 90 -9.61 1.75 -19.54
CA SER A 90 -10.69 1.05 -20.26
C SER A 90 -12.09 1.55 -19.92
N ARG A 91 -12.23 2.68 -19.22
CA ARG A 91 -13.51 3.38 -19.08
C ARG A 91 -13.33 4.87 -18.81
N SER A 92 -13.00 5.61 -19.87
CA SER A 92 -13.30 7.04 -19.89
C SER A 92 -14.83 7.19 -19.92
N GLY A 93 -15.47 7.18 -18.76
CA GLY A 93 -16.86 7.60 -18.62
C GLY A 93 -16.95 9.11 -18.78
N SER A 94 -16.72 9.62 -19.99
CA SER A 94 -17.22 10.93 -20.39
C SER A 94 -18.74 10.84 -20.29
N LYS A 95 -19.32 11.42 -19.24
CA LYS A 95 -20.73 11.79 -19.29
C LYS A 95 -20.83 12.86 -20.36
N THR A 96 -21.17 12.46 -21.58
CA THR A 96 -21.66 13.40 -22.59
C THR A 96 -22.91 14.03 -21.98
N ILE A 97 -22.81 15.29 -21.56
CA ILE A 97 -23.99 16.08 -21.24
C ILE A 97 -24.66 16.29 -22.59
N ALA A 98 -25.68 15.49 -22.90
CA ALA A 98 -26.54 15.76 -24.03
C ALA A 98 -27.30 17.06 -23.71
N GLN A 99 -26.93 18.16 -24.37
CA GLN A 99 -27.81 19.32 -24.48
C GLN A 99 -29.10 18.83 -25.16
N ARG A 100 -30.23 18.95 -24.46
CA ARG A 100 -31.55 18.92 -25.08
C ARG A 100 -31.90 20.37 -25.41
N ASP A 101 -32.15 20.60 -26.69
CA ASP A 101 -32.85 21.77 -27.22
C ASP A 101 -34.34 21.71 -26.80
#